data_AF-A0A7M7PFI9-F1
#
_entry.id   AF-A0A7M7PFI9-F1
#
_cell.length_a   1.000
_cell.length_b   1.000
_cell.length_c   1.000
_cell.angle_alpha   90.00
_cell.angle_beta   90.00
_cell.angle_gamma   90.00
#
_symmetry.space_group_name_H-M   'P 1'
#
loop_
_entity.id
_entity.type
_entity.pdbx_description
1 polymer ?
#
loop_
_entity_poly.entity_id
_entity_poly.type
_entity_poly.pdbx_seq_one_letter_code
_entity_poly.pdbx_strand_id
1 'polypeptide(L)'
;MDEGSSRKIEPTPVEKTKPNEPSCEPEDMEIIITTACDDVPSVTPGKHSESPQDLDRHGGVPGTEELCSVTLSVKSLSTACSLGKALRVNDDVIVGSIDLPSLSILHKIAGELVDSWQNGLKKEEQEDKFAKLLSEYNIPDVKAGREKISKAIVTKTDLVDLCHRLNVKPSGVLQIMSKFVTFPSHMIGRSTLRVLTEWVHQGGTRERLLEIAQAFRFNDAAVKIAEAMKCQPSYIPFLSHGIIDHKGGELTLDELGTAVSIPEGAIPKGMRSVVTLRVSTPDTLRLPVREGEVVITPVVESSLTQELLKPATVVLPHCTNHHERKDDYSVILYTRTGPGTFGRRNLTPSQISKDKITFCTRHLQVLALSSTDLQELQLRCVVFQPVFMTPAERPTLRVYLLHPYMNRIEVFISDDLYLPSEGAL
;
A
#
# COMPACT_ATOMS: atom_id res chain seq x y z
N MET A 1 28.05 18.86 -79.47
CA MET A 1 26.61 19.11 -79.43
C MET A 1 25.99 17.82 -79.92
N ASP A 2 25.40 17.06 -79.01
CA ASP A 2 24.90 15.71 -79.29
C ASP A 2 23.58 15.50 -78.55
N GLU A 3 22.65 14.87 -79.27
CA GLU A 3 21.28 14.58 -78.87
C GLU A 3 21.19 13.40 -77.90
N GLY A 4 20.13 13.39 -77.08
CA GLY A 4 19.34 12.20 -76.77
C GLY A 4 19.95 11.11 -75.88
N SER A 5 19.42 10.98 -74.65
CA SER A 5 19.22 9.65 -74.05
C SER A 5 18.15 9.67 -72.95
N SER A 6 17.09 8.90 -73.16
CA SER A 6 16.06 8.58 -72.17
C SER A 6 16.59 7.60 -71.13
N ARG A 7 16.31 7.84 -69.84
CA ARG A 7 16.22 6.77 -68.83
C ARG A 7 14.99 6.96 -67.96
N LYS A 8 14.08 5.98 -68.04
CA LYS A 8 13.03 5.70 -67.06
C LYS A 8 13.68 5.39 -65.70
N ILE A 9 13.10 5.93 -64.62
CA ILE A 9 13.28 5.41 -63.27
C ILE A 9 11.90 4.99 -62.77
N GLU A 10 11.80 3.73 -62.37
CA GLU A 10 10.61 3.08 -61.80
C GLU A 10 10.18 3.74 -60.48
N PRO A 11 8.88 3.71 -60.13
CA PRO A 11 8.41 4.19 -58.84
C PRO A 11 8.83 3.22 -57.73
N THR A 12 9.54 3.76 -56.74
CA THR A 12 9.89 3.07 -55.48
C THR A 12 8.60 2.77 -54.68
N PRO A 13 8.51 1.66 -53.93
CA PRO A 13 7.24 1.21 -53.35
C PRO A 13 6.80 2.13 -52.22
N VAL A 14 5.50 2.41 -52.18
CA VAL A 14 4.82 3.07 -51.06
C VAL A 14 5.04 2.23 -49.80
N GLU A 15 5.94 2.70 -48.94
CA GLU A 15 6.14 2.15 -47.62
C GLU A 15 4.87 2.47 -46.81
N LYS A 16 4.09 1.41 -46.51
CA LYS A 16 2.91 1.50 -45.66
C LYS A 16 3.34 2.08 -44.32
N THR A 17 3.00 3.34 -44.10
CA THR A 17 3.18 4.04 -42.83
C THR A 17 2.44 3.23 -41.76
N LYS A 18 3.20 2.62 -40.84
CA LYS A 18 2.63 2.09 -39.60
C LYS A 18 1.90 3.25 -38.89
N PRO A 19 0.73 3.03 -38.29
CA PRO A 19 0.06 4.07 -37.51
C PRO A 19 1.01 4.48 -36.39
N ASN A 20 1.29 5.78 -36.29
CA ASN A 20 2.11 6.39 -35.25
C ASN A 20 1.68 5.85 -33.88
N GLU A 21 2.55 5.05 -33.25
CA GLU A 21 2.51 4.88 -31.80
C GLU A 21 2.65 6.28 -31.19
N PRO A 22 1.81 6.66 -30.21
CA PRO A 22 1.98 7.92 -29.53
C PRO A 22 3.32 7.89 -28.80
N SER A 23 4.29 8.66 -29.29
CA SER A 23 5.57 8.84 -28.62
C SER A 23 5.30 9.43 -27.23
N CYS A 24 5.52 8.61 -26.21
CA CYS A 24 5.48 9.02 -24.82
C CYS A 24 6.76 9.79 -24.52
N GLU A 25 6.79 11.08 -24.85
CA GLU A 25 7.84 11.92 -24.31
C GLU A 25 7.71 11.94 -22.78
N PRO A 26 8.80 11.67 -22.04
CA PRO A 26 8.79 11.71 -20.59
C PRO A 26 8.51 13.15 -20.11
N GLU A 27 7.80 13.27 -18.99
CA GLU A 27 7.61 14.58 -18.37
C GLU A 27 8.96 15.16 -17.94
N ASP A 28 9.25 16.40 -18.33
CA ASP A 28 10.50 17.08 -17.96
C ASP A 28 10.49 17.37 -16.46
N MET A 29 11.10 16.46 -15.69
CA MET A 29 11.21 16.52 -14.23
C MET A 29 12.64 16.24 -13.79
N GLU A 30 13.08 17.00 -12.80
CA GLU A 30 14.27 16.67 -12.03
C GLU A 30 13.97 15.50 -11.09
N ILE A 31 14.74 14.41 -11.18
CA ILE A 31 14.56 13.24 -10.31
C ILE A 31 15.40 13.38 -9.04
N ILE A 32 14.72 13.33 -7.90
CA ILE A 32 15.30 13.30 -6.56
C ILE A 32 15.22 11.86 -6.05
N ILE A 33 16.38 11.29 -5.70
CA ILE A 33 16.46 9.98 -5.06
C ILE A 33 16.45 10.19 -3.56
N THR A 34 15.44 9.63 -2.88
CA THR A 34 15.40 9.56 -1.42
C THR A 34 15.97 8.21 -0.99
N THR A 35 16.83 8.18 0.03
CA THR A 35 17.36 6.91 0.54
C THR A 35 16.21 6.03 1.01
N ALA A 36 16.22 4.76 0.59
CA ALA A 36 15.14 3.76 0.75
C ALA A 36 14.74 3.40 2.21
N CYS A 37 15.12 4.22 3.19
CA CYS A 37 14.73 4.08 4.58
C CYS A 37 13.35 4.71 4.90
N ASP A 38 12.77 5.47 3.96
CA ASP A 38 11.51 6.20 4.19
C ASP A 38 10.28 5.57 3.51
N ASP A 39 10.44 4.46 2.76
CA ASP A 39 9.32 3.66 2.22
C ASP A 39 8.93 2.47 3.14
N VAL A 40 9.53 2.44 4.33
CA VAL A 40 9.05 1.70 5.50
C VAL A 40 8.67 2.79 6.52
N PRO A 41 7.55 2.68 7.26
CA PRO A 41 7.35 3.56 8.41
C PRO A 41 8.64 3.56 9.23
N SER A 42 9.18 4.75 9.49
CA SER A 42 10.54 4.93 9.97
C SER A 42 10.80 4.13 11.24
N VAL A 43 11.50 3.01 11.11
CA VAL A 43 12.16 2.33 12.23
C VAL A 43 13.65 2.42 11.96
N THR A 44 14.31 3.44 12.52
CA THR A 44 15.77 3.48 12.65
C THR A 44 16.11 3.28 14.14
N PRO A 45 17.09 2.43 14.48
CA PRO A 45 17.24 1.88 15.82
C PRO A 45 17.93 2.89 16.75
N GLY A 46 17.13 3.75 17.38
CA GLY A 46 17.53 4.63 18.46
C GLY A 46 16.69 4.35 19.71
N LYS A 47 17.06 3.32 20.49
CA LYS A 47 16.73 3.16 21.92
C LYS A 47 15.33 3.60 22.39
N HIS A 48 14.27 3.22 21.69
CA HIS A 48 12.95 3.03 22.28
C HIS A 48 12.44 1.68 21.79
N SER A 49 12.24 0.77 22.74
CA SER A 49 11.59 -0.50 22.49
C SER A 49 10.16 -0.20 22.01
N GLU A 50 9.94 -0.23 20.70
CA GLU A 50 8.61 -0.22 20.12
C GLU A 50 7.82 -1.39 20.71
N SER A 51 6.81 -1.06 21.49
CA SER A 51 5.85 -2.05 21.99
C SER A 51 4.83 -2.35 20.87
N PRO A 52 4.22 -3.54 20.80
CA PRO A 52 3.20 -3.87 19.82
C PRO A 52 1.92 -3.00 19.86
N GLN A 53 1.90 -1.94 20.68
CA GLN A 53 0.75 -1.07 20.92
C GLN A 53 0.79 0.25 20.13
N ASP A 54 1.82 0.53 19.34
CA ASP A 54 1.89 1.73 18.47
C ASP A 54 1.16 1.57 17.10
N LEU A 55 0.23 0.63 17.00
CA LEU A 55 -0.68 0.45 15.85
C LEU A 55 -2.01 1.18 16.09
N ASP A 56 -1.96 2.50 16.17
CA ASP A 56 -3.14 3.39 16.15
C ASP A 56 -2.69 4.63 15.35
N ARG A 57 -3.37 5.20 14.33
CA ARG A 57 -4.79 5.55 14.27
C ARG A 57 -5.25 5.98 12.87
N HIS A 58 -5.32 5.13 11.83
CA HIS A 58 -5.99 5.58 10.59
C HIS A 58 -6.89 4.48 9.99
N GLY A 59 -8.17 4.82 9.82
CA GLY A 59 -9.19 4.00 9.14
C GLY A 59 -10.03 3.06 10.00
N GLY A 60 -9.68 2.83 11.27
CA GLY A 60 -10.45 1.97 12.20
C GLY A 60 -10.31 0.45 11.95
N VAL A 61 -10.93 -0.35 12.83
CA VAL A 61 -10.88 -1.82 12.76
C VAL A 61 -11.86 -2.34 11.69
N PRO A 62 -11.44 -3.17 10.73
CA PRO A 62 -12.32 -3.79 9.73
C PRO A 62 -13.41 -4.66 10.35
N GLY A 63 -14.64 -4.54 9.85
CA GLY A 63 -15.78 -5.35 10.25
C GLY A 63 -15.90 -6.65 9.45
N THR A 64 -16.78 -7.55 9.89
CA THR A 64 -16.97 -8.88 9.29
C THR A 64 -17.36 -8.82 7.81
N GLU A 65 -18.23 -7.89 7.41
CA GLU A 65 -18.67 -7.78 6.00
C GLU A 65 -17.53 -7.42 5.04
N GLU A 66 -16.59 -6.61 5.49
CA GLU A 66 -15.39 -6.21 4.74
C GLU A 66 -14.47 -7.43 4.55
N LEU A 67 -14.20 -8.16 5.63
CA LEU A 67 -13.40 -9.39 5.59
C LEU A 67 -14.04 -10.46 4.69
N CYS A 68 -15.37 -10.62 4.76
CA CYS A 68 -16.12 -11.53 3.89
C CYS A 68 -15.99 -11.13 2.42
N SER A 69 -16.03 -9.82 2.11
CA SER A 69 -15.91 -9.33 0.73
C SER A 69 -14.52 -9.59 0.13
N VAL A 70 -13.46 -9.42 0.92
CA VAL A 70 -12.10 -9.83 0.52
C VAL A 70 -12.03 -11.34 0.33
N THR A 71 -12.59 -12.10 1.27
CA THR A 71 -12.60 -13.56 1.24
C THR A 71 -13.25 -14.12 -0.03
N LEU A 72 -14.38 -13.56 -0.46
CA LEU A 72 -15.08 -13.96 -1.69
C LEU A 72 -14.26 -13.72 -2.96
N SER A 73 -13.32 -12.78 -2.92
CA SER A 73 -12.43 -12.45 -4.04
C SER A 73 -11.27 -13.44 -4.18
N VAL A 74 -10.95 -14.20 -3.13
CA VAL A 74 -9.84 -15.16 -3.12
C VAL A 74 -10.28 -16.52 -3.68
N LYS A 75 -9.80 -16.84 -4.88
CA LYS A 75 -10.20 -18.05 -5.63
C LYS A 75 -9.23 -19.22 -5.52
N SER A 76 -8.03 -19.01 -4.99
CA SER A 76 -6.98 -20.03 -4.90
C SER A 76 -6.23 -19.97 -3.59
N LEU A 77 -5.67 -21.10 -3.16
CA LEU A 77 -4.82 -21.16 -1.98
C LEU A 77 -3.56 -20.29 -2.15
N SER A 78 -2.96 -20.27 -3.34
CA SER A 78 -1.81 -19.40 -3.64
C SER A 78 -2.14 -17.93 -3.40
N THR A 79 -3.31 -17.48 -3.86
CA THR A 79 -3.79 -16.12 -3.62
C THR A 79 -4.02 -15.85 -2.13
N ALA A 80 -4.60 -16.79 -1.39
CA ALA A 80 -4.80 -16.67 0.06
C ALA A 80 -3.47 -16.52 0.81
N CYS A 81 -2.44 -17.28 0.42
CA CYS A 81 -1.12 -17.22 1.03
C CYS A 81 -0.40 -15.90 0.69
N SER A 82 -0.44 -15.48 -0.57
CA SER A 82 0.11 -14.19 -1.00
C SER A 82 -0.55 -13.03 -0.26
N LEU A 83 -1.87 -13.12 -0.05
CA LEU A 83 -2.63 -12.14 0.74
C LEU A 83 -2.14 -12.11 2.20
N GLY A 84 -2.03 -13.26 2.87
CA GLY A 84 -1.53 -13.34 4.24
C GLY A 84 -0.12 -12.75 4.39
N LYS A 85 0.77 -13.02 3.42
CA LYS A 85 2.13 -12.45 3.39
C LYS A 85 2.13 -10.94 3.19
N ALA A 86 1.28 -10.42 2.31
CA ALA A 86 1.15 -8.99 2.08
C ALA A 86 0.62 -8.24 3.32
N LEU A 87 -0.19 -8.93 4.13
CA LEU A 87 -0.66 -8.49 5.44
C LEU A 87 0.36 -8.73 6.57
N ARG A 88 1.53 -9.29 6.27
CA ARG A 88 2.61 -9.63 7.21
C ARG A 88 2.21 -10.63 8.30
N VAL A 89 1.24 -11.49 8.01
CA VAL A 89 0.86 -12.59 8.91
C VAL A 89 1.95 -13.66 8.90
N ASN A 90 2.28 -14.21 10.07
CA ASN A 90 3.29 -15.27 10.20
C ASN A 90 2.90 -16.52 9.37
N ASP A 91 3.87 -17.09 8.66
CA ASP A 91 3.72 -18.34 7.89
C ASP A 91 3.09 -19.48 8.73
N ASP A 92 3.41 -19.57 10.04
CA ASP A 92 2.81 -20.56 10.96
C ASP A 92 1.29 -20.39 11.07
N VAL A 93 0.84 -19.15 11.22
CA VAL A 93 -0.58 -18.78 11.33
C VAL A 93 -1.30 -19.04 10.01
N ILE A 94 -0.66 -18.73 8.88
CA ILE A 94 -1.22 -18.99 7.55
C ILE A 94 -1.41 -20.49 7.36
N VAL A 95 -0.39 -21.31 7.64
CA VAL A 95 -0.46 -22.78 7.49
C VAL A 95 -1.49 -23.39 8.45
N GLY A 96 -1.50 -22.96 9.72
CA GLY A 96 -2.47 -23.43 10.71
C GLY A 96 -3.91 -23.10 10.37
N SER A 97 -4.14 -22.00 9.66
CA SER A 97 -5.48 -21.55 9.26
C SER A 97 -6.09 -22.35 8.11
N ILE A 98 -5.29 -23.06 7.31
CA ILE A 98 -5.75 -23.79 6.12
C ILE A 98 -6.52 -25.04 6.53
N ASP A 99 -7.78 -25.14 6.13
CA ASP A 99 -8.56 -26.36 6.32
C ASP A 99 -8.13 -27.47 5.37
N LEU A 100 -7.89 -28.66 5.92
CA LEU A 100 -7.52 -29.84 5.16
C LEU A 100 -8.74 -30.74 4.95
N PRO A 101 -8.95 -31.31 3.75
CA PRO A 101 -10.15 -32.10 3.47
C PRO A 101 -10.20 -33.44 4.21
N SER A 102 -9.04 -34.00 4.55
CA SER A 102 -8.94 -35.28 5.24
C SER A 102 -7.60 -35.45 5.97
N LEU A 103 -7.59 -36.35 6.96
CA LEU A 103 -6.36 -36.78 7.63
C LEU A 103 -5.38 -37.47 6.68
N SER A 104 -5.87 -38.19 5.67
CA SER A 104 -5.00 -38.82 4.65
C SER A 104 -4.20 -37.81 3.83
N ILE A 105 -4.78 -36.62 3.58
CA ILE A 105 -4.07 -35.52 2.91
C ILE A 105 -3.01 -34.93 3.85
N LEU A 106 -3.31 -34.79 5.15
CA LEU A 106 -2.34 -34.34 6.15
C LEU A 106 -1.11 -35.27 6.19
N HIS A 107 -1.34 -36.58 6.27
CA HIS A 107 -0.29 -37.59 6.23
C HIS A 107 0.54 -37.49 4.93
N LYS A 108 -0.12 -37.33 3.78
CA LYS A 108 0.57 -37.17 2.49
C LYS A 108 1.47 -35.94 2.47
N ILE A 109 0.98 -34.80 2.96
CA ILE A 109 1.75 -33.56 3.05
C ILE A 109 2.97 -33.74 3.96
N ALA A 110 2.78 -34.37 5.13
CA ALA A 110 3.87 -34.65 6.06
C ALA A 110 4.94 -35.55 5.45
N GLY A 111 4.53 -36.60 4.71
CA GLY A 111 5.44 -37.49 3.99
C GLY A 111 6.27 -36.76 2.93
N GLU A 112 5.62 -35.96 2.08
CA GLU A 112 6.30 -35.16 1.05
C GLU A 112 7.23 -34.09 1.66
N LEU A 113 6.87 -33.53 2.82
CA LEU A 113 7.72 -32.57 3.53
C LEU A 113 9.03 -33.24 3.99
N VAL A 114 8.93 -34.43 4.58
CA VAL A 114 10.10 -35.22 5.00
C VAL A 114 10.95 -35.62 3.78
N ASP A 115 10.33 -36.05 2.68
CA ASP A 115 11.04 -36.41 1.45
C ASP A 115 11.77 -35.20 0.85
N SER A 116 11.09 -34.06 0.74
CA SER A 116 11.67 -32.83 0.21
C SER A 116 12.83 -32.34 1.08
N TRP A 117 12.71 -32.46 2.40
CA TRP A 117 13.78 -32.11 3.33
C TRP A 117 14.97 -33.05 3.20
N GLN A 118 14.74 -34.36 3.20
CA GLN A 118 15.81 -35.37 3.11
C GLN A 118 16.56 -35.26 1.78
N ASN A 119 15.85 -35.04 0.67
CA ASN A 119 16.44 -34.84 -0.65
C ASN A 119 17.29 -33.55 -0.74
N GLY A 120 17.00 -32.55 0.10
CA GLY A 120 17.76 -31.30 0.18
C GLY A 120 19.06 -31.40 0.98
N LEU A 121 19.26 -32.47 1.74
CA LEU A 121 20.48 -32.70 2.53
C LEU A 121 21.60 -33.33 1.68
N LYS A 122 22.85 -33.08 2.06
CA LYS A 122 24.02 -33.79 1.51
C LYS A 122 23.93 -35.27 1.87
N LYS A 123 24.30 -36.17 0.95
CA LYS A 123 24.23 -37.64 1.14
C LYS A 123 24.89 -38.11 2.45
N GLU A 124 26.00 -37.47 2.83
CA GLU A 124 26.77 -37.79 4.05
C GLU A 124 26.03 -37.43 5.35
N GLU A 125 25.09 -36.47 5.31
CA GLU A 125 24.34 -35.99 6.47
C GLU A 125 22.92 -36.57 6.54
N GLN A 126 22.45 -37.24 5.49
CA GLN A 126 21.07 -37.72 5.36
C GLN A 126 20.74 -38.78 6.41
N GLU A 127 21.60 -39.79 6.58
CA GLU A 127 21.34 -40.91 7.49
C GLU A 127 21.37 -40.44 8.96
N ASP A 128 22.34 -39.62 9.34
CA ASP A 128 22.50 -39.10 10.70
C ASP A 128 21.35 -38.17 11.11
N LYS A 129 20.98 -37.22 10.24
CA LYS A 129 19.87 -36.29 10.51
C LYS A 129 18.52 -37.01 10.52
N PHE A 130 18.32 -37.99 9.64
CA PHE A 130 17.09 -38.79 9.64
C PHE A 130 16.99 -39.69 10.86
N ALA A 131 18.09 -40.31 11.30
CA ALA A 131 18.13 -41.10 12.53
C ALA A 131 17.82 -40.25 13.77
N LYS A 132 18.33 -39.01 13.83
CA LYS A 132 17.99 -38.04 14.88
C LYS A 132 16.50 -37.69 14.87
N LEU A 133 15.91 -37.46 13.70
CA LEU A 133 14.48 -37.20 13.59
C LEU A 133 13.65 -38.40 14.07
N LEU A 134 14.05 -39.63 13.73
CA LEU A 134 13.36 -40.83 14.18
C LEU A 134 13.43 -41.03 15.69
N SER A 135 14.55 -40.67 16.33
CA SER A 135 14.66 -40.73 17.78
C SER A 135 13.77 -39.70 18.48
N GLU A 136 13.63 -38.48 17.93
CA GLU A 136 12.71 -37.45 18.43
C GLU A 136 11.23 -37.89 18.39
N TYR A 137 10.88 -38.84 17.51
CA TYR A 137 9.55 -39.45 17.40
C TYR A 137 9.45 -40.84 18.07
N ASN A 138 10.52 -41.32 18.74
CA ASN A 138 10.61 -42.65 19.34
C ASN A 138 10.33 -43.80 18.33
N ILE A 139 10.79 -43.66 17.08
CA ILE A 139 10.58 -44.65 16.02
C ILE A 139 11.85 -45.52 15.87
N PRO A 140 11.81 -46.82 16.25
CA PRO A 140 12.99 -47.70 16.19
C PRO A 140 13.28 -48.27 14.79
N ASP A 141 12.36 -48.12 13.85
CA ASP A 141 12.40 -48.75 12.53
C ASP A 141 12.68 -47.71 11.44
N VAL A 142 13.91 -47.74 10.94
CA VAL A 142 14.40 -46.80 9.92
C VAL A 142 13.71 -47.02 8.58
N LYS A 143 13.32 -48.26 8.24
CA LYS A 143 12.72 -48.58 6.92
C LYS A 143 11.29 -48.10 6.79
N ALA A 144 10.51 -48.13 7.88
CA ALA A 144 9.15 -47.57 7.93
C ALA A 144 9.11 -46.14 8.52
N GLY A 145 10.27 -45.51 8.73
CA GLY A 145 10.39 -44.25 9.46
C GLY A 145 9.50 -43.14 8.91
N ARG A 146 9.53 -42.91 7.60
CA ARG A 146 8.71 -41.92 6.90
C ARG A 146 7.21 -42.12 7.13
N GLU A 147 6.73 -43.35 6.97
CA GLU A 147 5.32 -43.67 7.13
C GLU A 147 4.87 -43.51 8.59
N LYS A 148 5.73 -43.87 9.53
CA LYS A 148 5.48 -43.72 10.98
C LYS A 148 5.46 -42.25 11.41
N ILE A 149 6.39 -41.41 10.92
CA ILE A 149 6.36 -39.96 11.14
C ILE A 149 5.08 -39.37 10.55
N SER A 150 4.77 -39.70 9.29
CA SER A 150 3.56 -39.22 8.61
C SER A 150 2.27 -39.56 9.37
N LYS A 151 2.16 -40.79 9.91
CA LYS A 151 1.02 -41.23 10.74
C LYS A 151 0.98 -40.61 12.14
N ALA A 152 2.11 -40.13 12.66
CA ALA A 152 2.15 -39.43 13.95
C ALA A 152 1.57 -38.01 13.86
N ILE A 153 1.48 -37.44 12.64
CA ILE A 153 0.90 -36.12 12.42
C ILE A 153 -0.62 -36.22 12.34
N VAL A 154 -1.30 -35.89 13.44
CA VAL A 154 -2.76 -35.98 13.54
C VAL A 154 -3.44 -34.61 13.42
N THR A 155 -2.72 -33.55 13.77
CA THR A 155 -3.21 -32.17 13.79
C THR A 155 -2.36 -31.25 12.91
N LYS A 156 -2.90 -30.06 12.60
CA LYS A 156 -2.14 -29.02 11.86
C LYS A 156 -0.99 -28.46 12.69
N THR A 157 -1.14 -28.42 14.02
CA THR A 157 -0.09 -28.07 14.97
C THR A 157 1.07 -29.06 14.92
N ASP A 158 0.79 -30.37 14.81
CA ASP A 158 1.84 -31.37 14.65
C ASP A 158 2.62 -31.17 13.33
N LEU A 159 1.93 -30.71 12.27
CA LEU A 159 2.57 -30.39 10.99
C LEU A 159 3.50 -29.17 11.10
N VAL A 160 3.10 -28.13 11.83
CA VAL A 160 3.94 -26.96 12.09
C VAL A 160 5.14 -27.33 12.99
N ASP A 161 4.92 -28.15 14.02
CA ASP A 161 5.99 -28.68 14.88
C ASP A 161 7.00 -29.51 14.06
N LEU A 162 6.50 -30.34 13.13
CA LEU A 162 7.37 -31.06 12.19
C LEU A 162 8.20 -30.09 11.34
N CYS A 163 7.64 -28.98 10.83
CA CYS A 163 8.43 -27.96 10.11
C CYS A 163 9.57 -27.41 10.97
N HIS A 164 9.29 -27.08 12.24
CA HIS A 164 10.29 -26.53 13.15
C HIS A 164 11.40 -27.55 13.45
N ARG A 165 11.06 -28.83 13.68
CA ARG A 165 12.04 -29.91 13.88
C ARG A 165 12.91 -30.17 12.65
N LEU A 166 12.32 -30.09 11.45
CA LEU A 166 13.05 -30.21 10.19
C LEU A 166 13.88 -28.95 9.86
N ASN A 167 13.72 -27.86 10.61
CA ASN A 167 14.26 -26.53 10.31
C ASN A 167 13.88 -26.05 8.90
N VAL A 168 12.62 -26.31 8.50
CA VAL A 168 12.04 -25.92 7.23
C VAL A 168 11.01 -24.83 7.47
N LYS A 169 11.00 -23.78 6.64
CA LYS A 169 9.98 -22.73 6.75
C LYS A 169 8.59 -23.31 6.44
N PRO A 170 7.53 -22.96 7.19
CA PRO A 170 6.17 -23.42 6.91
C PRO A 170 5.68 -23.07 5.50
N SER A 171 6.26 -22.06 4.84
CA SER A 171 6.02 -21.79 3.41
C SER A 171 6.34 -22.97 2.48
N GLY A 172 7.20 -23.91 2.88
CA GLY A 172 7.42 -25.18 2.17
C GLY A 172 6.17 -26.07 2.17
N VAL A 173 5.40 -26.08 3.26
CA VAL A 173 4.11 -26.80 3.35
C VAL A 173 3.11 -26.24 2.35
N LEU A 174 3.06 -24.91 2.22
CA LEU A 174 2.17 -24.24 1.27
C LEU A 174 2.46 -24.64 -0.18
N GLN A 175 3.74 -24.77 -0.55
CA GLN A 175 4.13 -25.25 -1.88
C GLN A 175 3.63 -26.67 -2.13
N ILE A 176 3.83 -27.58 -1.17
CA ILE A 176 3.34 -28.95 -1.23
C ILE A 176 1.81 -28.97 -1.35
N MET A 177 1.09 -28.24 -0.49
CA MET A 177 -0.37 -28.15 -0.55
C MET A 177 -0.88 -27.68 -1.90
N SER A 178 -0.25 -26.64 -2.48
CA SER A 178 -0.65 -26.10 -3.78
C SER A 178 -0.46 -27.08 -4.94
N LYS A 179 0.48 -28.01 -4.81
CA LYS A 179 0.81 -29.02 -5.83
C LYS A 179 -0.07 -30.26 -5.73
N PHE A 180 -0.40 -30.67 -4.50
CA PHE A 180 -0.98 -32.00 -4.26
C PHE A 180 -2.46 -32.00 -3.86
N VAL A 181 -3.05 -30.83 -3.58
CA VAL A 181 -4.41 -30.75 -3.06
C VAL A 181 -5.23 -29.76 -3.87
N THR A 182 -6.36 -30.23 -4.38
CA THR A 182 -7.40 -29.35 -4.94
C THR A 182 -8.34 -28.95 -3.81
N PHE A 183 -8.35 -27.67 -3.47
CA PHE A 183 -9.23 -27.15 -2.41
C PHE A 183 -10.56 -26.66 -3.00
N PRO A 184 -11.70 -27.10 -2.45
CA PRO A 184 -12.98 -26.47 -2.73
C PRO A 184 -12.98 -24.97 -2.39
N SER A 185 -13.70 -24.17 -3.17
CA SER A 185 -13.76 -22.71 -3.00
C SER A 185 -14.18 -22.29 -1.59
N HIS A 186 -15.16 -22.97 -0.98
CA HIS A 186 -15.63 -22.69 0.37
C HIS A 186 -14.57 -22.97 1.46
N MET A 187 -13.63 -23.90 1.22
CA MET A 187 -12.52 -24.16 2.14
C MET A 187 -11.44 -23.09 2.04
N ILE A 188 -11.15 -22.64 0.82
CA ILE A 188 -10.26 -21.50 0.57
C ILE A 188 -10.82 -20.27 1.27
N GLY A 189 -12.10 -19.97 1.07
CA GLY A 189 -12.77 -18.84 1.71
C GLY A 189 -12.69 -18.90 3.24
N ARG A 190 -13.04 -20.04 3.86
CA ARG A 190 -12.92 -20.19 5.33
C ARG A 190 -11.50 -20.00 5.84
N SER A 191 -10.51 -20.53 5.13
CA SER A 191 -9.09 -20.41 5.50
C SER A 191 -8.63 -18.96 5.40
N THR A 192 -8.99 -18.26 4.31
CA THR A 192 -8.72 -16.83 4.13
C THR A 192 -9.37 -15.99 5.22
N LEU A 193 -10.62 -16.27 5.56
CA LEU A 193 -11.32 -15.54 6.62
C LEU A 193 -10.61 -15.69 7.96
N ARG A 194 -10.14 -16.88 8.33
CA ARG A 194 -9.36 -17.08 9.57
C ARG A 194 -8.07 -16.28 9.59
N VAL A 195 -7.32 -16.26 8.47
CA VAL A 195 -6.09 -15.45 8.35
C VAL A 195 -6.41 -13.96 8.54
N LEU A 196 -7.47 -13.47 7.89
CA LEU A 196 -7.91 -12.08 8.02
C LEU A 196 -8.37 -11.76 9.45
N THR A 197 -9.13 -12.66 10.08
CA THR A 197 -9.59 -12.49 11.45
C THR A 197 -8.42 -12.43 12.42
N GLU A 198 -7.45 -13.33 12.30
CA GLU A 198 -6.25 -13.32 13.15
C GLU A 198 -5.42 -12.05 12.93
N TRP A 199 -5.26 -11.62 11.68
CA TRP A 199 -4.60 -10.35 11.36
C TRP A 199 -5.30 -9.14 11.99
N VAL A 200 -6.64 -9.11 12.02
CA VAL A 200 -7.39 -8.07 12.73
C VAL A 200 -7.15 -8.13 14.25
N HIS A 201 -7.11 -9.33 14.85
CA HIS A 201 -6.77 -9.48 16.27
C HIS A 201 -5.36 -8.97 16.61
N GLN A 202 -4.44 -9.00 15.65
CA GLN A 202 -3.08 -8.46 15.77
C GLN A 202 -2.98 -6.95 15.48
N GLY A 203 -4.11 -6.23 15.41
CA GLY A 203 -4.14 -4.78 15.19
C GLY A 203 -4.29 -4.36 13.72
N GLY A 204 -4.78 -5.25 12.86
CA GLY A 204 -5.04 -4.93 11.45
C GLY A 204 -6.04 -3.77 11.25
N THR A 205 -5.70 -2.82 10.37
CA THR A 205 -6.49 -1.61 10.12
C THR A 205 -7.20 -1.62 8.77
N ARG A 206 -8.33 -0.90 8.67
CA ARG A 206 -9.10 -0.78 7.42
C ARG A 206 -8.30 -0.15 6.28
N GLU A 207 -7.47 0.83 6.59
CA GLU A 207 -6.56 1.44 5.62
C GLU A 207 -5.63 0.39 5.00
N ARG A 208 -4.96 -0.42 5.83
CA ARG A 208 -4.06 -1.46 5.33
C ARG A 208 -4.81 -2.52 4.52
N LEU A 209 -6.04 -2.86 4.94
CA LEU A 209 -6.89 -3.79 4.19
C LEU A 209 -7.24 -3.23 2.80
N LEU A 210 -7.54 -1.94 2.71
CA LEU A 210 -7.85 -1.26 1.44
C LEU A 210 -6.66 -1.27 0.49
N GLU A 211 -5.46 -0.89 0.97
CA GLU A 211 -4.23 -0.92 0.18
C GLU A 211 -3.97 -2.30 -0.42
N ILE A 212 -4.11 -3.35 0.39
CA ILE A 212 -3.91 -4.72 -0.05
C ILE A 212 -5.02 -5.16 -1.00
N ALA A 213 -6.28 -4.83 -0.75
CA ALA A 213 -7.37 -5.13 -1.67
C ALA A 213 -7.15 -4.49 -3.05
N GLN A 214 -6.66 -3.24 -3.10
CA GLN A 214 -6.30 -2.55 -4.33
C GLN A 214 -5.12 -3.20 -5.04
N ALA A 215 -4.05 -3.56 -4.32
CA ALA A 215 -2.88 -4.24 -4.88
C ALA A 215 -3.22 -5.59 -5.51
N PHE A 216 -4.15 -6.34 -4.91
CA PHE A 216 -4.66 -7.61 -5.43
C PHE A 216 -5.79 -7.46 -6.44
N ARG A 217 -6.23 -6.22 -6.72
CA ARG A 217 -7.35 -5.89 -7.63
C ARG A 217 -8.68 -6.53 -7.22
N PHE A 218 -8.92 -6.67 -5.92
CA PHE A 218 -10.20 -7.09 -5.36
C PHE A 218 -11.18 -5.91 -5.36
N ASN A 219 -11.56 -5.45 -6.56
CA ASN A 219 -12.28 -4.19 -6.75
C ASN A 219 -13.57 -4.08 -5.92
N ASP A 220 -14.41 -5.12 -5.91
CA ASP A 220 -15.68 -5.09 -5.15
C ASP A 220 -15.44 -5.00 -3.64
N ALA A 221 -14.36 -5.63 -3.14
CA ALA A 221 -13.97 -5.52 -1.73
C ALA A 221 -13.39 -4.13 -1.43
N ALA A 222 -12.54 -3.59 -2.29
CA ALA A 222 -11.94 -2.27 -2.13
C ALA A 222 -13.00 -1.15 -2.11
N VAL A 223 -14.05 -1.23 -2.94
CA VAL A 223 -15.18 -0.29 -2.89
C VAL A 223 -15.86 -0.34 -1.52
N LYS A 224 -16.25 -1.53 -1.05
CA LYS A 224 -16.93 -1.69 0.24
C LYS A 224 -16.09 -1.18 1.41
N ILE A 225 -14.78 -1.44 1.39
CA ILE A 225 -13.87 -0.95 2.42
C ILE A 225 -13.79 0.58 2.39
N ALA A 226 -13.67 1.18 1.20
CA ALA A 226 -13.60 2.64 1.04
C ALA A 226 -14.92 3.33 1.42
N GLU A 227 -16.08 2.72 1.16
CA GLU A 227 -17.38 3.18 1.63
C GLU A 227 -17.46 3.14 3.16
N ALA A 228 -17.03 2.03 3.78
CA ALA A 228 -17.00 1.90 5.24
C ALA A 228 -16.09 2.95 5.90
N MET A 229 -14.95 3.29 5.27
CA MET A 229 -14.06 4.36 5.74
C MET A 229 -14.71 5.75 5.71
N LYS A 230 -15.56 6.04 4.70
CA LYS A 230 -16.28 7.32 4.59
C LYS A 230 -17.35 7.48 5.69
N CYS A 231 -17.95 6.39 6.16
CA CYS A 231 -19.08 6.42 7.08
C CYS A 231 -18.69 6.41 8.56
N GLN A 232 -17.40 6.42 8.93
CA GLN A 232 -16.99 6.36 10.33
C GLN A 232 -17.07 7.75 11.02
N PRO A 233 -17.90 7.92 12.07
CA PRO A 233 -18.10 9.22 12.72
C PRO A 233 -16.86 9.78 13.43
N SER A 234 -15.93 8.92 13.83
CA SER A 234 -14.70 9.25 14.56
C SER A 234 -13.48 9.46 13.65
N TYR A 235 -13.69 9.43 12.32
CA TYR A 235 -12.63 9.51 11.32
C TYR A 235 -13.20 10.24 10.10
N ILE A 236 -12.92 11.54 9.98
CA ILE A 236 -13.27 12.32 8.77
C ILE A 236 -12.00 12.57 7.95
N PRO A 237 -11.48 11.56 7.22
CA PRO A 237 -10.47 11.83 6.22
C PRO A 237 -11.14 12.55 5.05
N PHE A 238 -10.46 13.53 4.48
CA PHE A 238 -10.74 13.92 3.10
C PHE A 238 -10.40 12.72 2.22
N LEU A 239 -11.38 11.86 1.96
CA LEU A 239 -11.23 10.62 1.19
C LEU A 239 -12.28 10.56 0.08
N SER A 240 -11.80 10.51 -1.15
CA SER A 240 -12.59 10.18 -2.33
C SER A 240 -12.22 8.79 -2.82
N HIS A 241 -13.15 8.14 -3.49
CA HIS A 241 -12.87 6.88 -4.17
C HIS A 241 -13.70 6.80 -5.45
N GLY A 242 -13.18 6.05 -6.41
CA GLY A 242 -13.81 5.88 -7.72
C GLY A 242 -13.19 4.71 -8.46
N ILE A 243 -13.96 4.14 -9.38
CA ILE A 243 -13.49 3.06 -10.24
C ILE A 243 -12.99 3.71 -11.53
N ILE A 244 -11.68 3.57 -11.79
CA ILE A 244 -11.07 4.10 -13.01
C ILE A 244 -10.74 2.93 -13.94
N ASP A 245 -11.15 3.05 -15.19
CA ASP A 245 -10.83 2.12 -16.27
C ASP A 245 -10.30 2.87 -17.50
N HIS A 246 -10.16 2.18 -18.63
CA HIS A 246 -9.68 2.79 -19.89
C HIS A 246 -10.48 4.00 -20.39
N LYS A 247 -11.74 4.17 -19.98
CA LYS A 247 -12.57 5.34 -20.27
C LYS A 247 -12.16 6.58 -19.48
N GLY A 248 -11.26 6.43 -18.52
CA GLY A 248 -10.88 7.49 -17.61
C GLY A 248 -11.88 7.62 -16.47
N GLY A 249 -11.90 8.78 -15.85
CA GLY A 249 -12.78 9.10 -14.74
C GLY A 249 -12.30 10.33 -13.98
N GLU A 250 -13.08 10.75 -13.01
CA GLU A 250 -12.77 11.91 -12.17
C GLU A 250 -12.92 11.54 -10.69
N LEU A 251 -12.01 12.06 -9.88
CA LEU A 251 -12.02 11.93 -8.42
C LEU A 251 -11.92 13.34 -7.83
N THR A 252 -12.87 13.69 -6.96
CA THR A 252 -12.91 15.00 -6.30
C THR A 252 -12.88 14.85 -4.78
N LEU A 253 -12.18 15.79 -4.13
CA LEU A 253 -12.31 16.07 -2.69
C LEU A 253 -13.02 17.43 -2.60
N ASP A 254 -14.34 17.39 -2.65
CA ASP A 254 -15.19 18.58 -2.81
C ASP A 254 -14.97 19.59 -1.68
N GLU A 255 -14.71 19.11 -0.46
CA GLU A 255 -14.47 19.93 0.73
C GLU A 255 -13.21 20.81 0.60
N LEU A 256 -12.27 20.41 -0.25
CA LEU A 256 -11.02 21.12 -0.51
C LEU A 256 -11.00 21.78 -1.89
N GLY A 257 -11.98 21.49 -2.76
CA GLY A 257 -11.96 21.94 -4.15
C GLY A 257 -10.82 21.32 -4.97
N THR A 258 -10.32 20.16 -4.54
CA THR A 258 -9.31 19.35 -5.25
C THR A 258 -10.00 18.42 -6.23
N ALA A 259 -9.50 18.32 -7.46
CA ALA A 259 -10.00 17.41 -8.48
C ALA A 259 -8.88 16.76 -9.27
N VAL A 260 -9.04 15.49 -9.63
CA VAL A 260 -8.15 14.75 -10.52
C VAL A 260 -8.98 14.10 -11.63
N SER A 261 -8.78 14.59 -12.84
CA SER A 261 -9.42 14.13 -14.06
C SER A 261 -8.47 13.26 -14.88
N ILE A 262 -8.79 11.98 -15.00
CA ILE A 262 -8.02 10.99 -15.77
C ILE A 262 -8.68 10.81 -17.15
N PRO A 263 -8.01 11.14 -18.27
CA PRO A 263 -8.64 11.10 -19.58
C PRO A 263 -8.75 9.68 -20.16
N GLU A 264 -9.60 9.52 -21.18
CA GLU A 264 -9.74 8.25 -21.91
C GLU A 264 -8.39 7.82 -22.53
N GLY A 265 -8.04 6.56 -22.30
CA GLY A 265 -6.79 5.95 -22.74
C GLY A 265 -5.58 6.25 -21.87
N ALA A 266 -5.74 6.94 -20.73
CA ALA A 266 -4.66 7.09 -19.73
C ALA A 266 -4.34 5.77 -19.02
N ILE A 267 -5.34 4.89 -18.86
CA ILE A 267 -5.19 3.54 -18.32
C ILE A 267 -5.31 2.52 -19.48
N PRO A 268 -4.46 1.46 -19.51
CA PRO A 268 -4.56 0.41 -20.52
C PRO A 268 -5.93 -0.27 -20.58
N LYS A 269 -6.36 -0.68 -21.78
CA LYS A 269 -7.59 -1.47 -21.97
C LYS A 269 -7.52 -2.79 -21.18
N GLY A 270 -8.64 -3.17 -20.57
CA GLY A 270 -8.74 -4.36 -19.73
C GLY A 270 -8.29 -4.17 -18.28
N MET A 271 -7.79 -2.98 -17.92
CA MET A 271 -7.54 -2.62 -16.53
C MET A 271 -8.73 -1.86 -15.95
N ARG A 272 -9.08 -2.22 -14.71
CA ARG A 272 -10.10 -1.59 -13.89
C ARG A 272 -9.60 -1.62 -12.45
N SER A 273 -9.45 -0.44 -11.85
CA SER A 273 -8.90 -0.30 -10.50
C SER A 273 -9.76 0.64 -9.68
N VAL A 274 -9.98 0.29 -8.42
CA VAL A 274 -10.51 1.23 -7.42
C VAL A 274 -9.38 2.15 -7.01
N VAL A 275 -9.53 3.43 -7.35
CA VAL A 275 -8.58 4.48 -6.99
C VAL A 275 -9.17 5.28 -5.84
N THR A 276 -8.35 5.56 -4.85
CA THR A 276 -8.70 6.41 -3.72
C THR A 276 -7.81 7.64 -3.71
N LEU A 277 -8.37 8.76 -3.31
CA LEU A 277 -7.71 10.06 -3.29
C LEU A 277 -7.88 10.63 -1.89
N ARG A 278 -6.78 10.96 -1.22
CA ARG A 278 -6.82 11.43 0.17
C ARG A 278 -5.83 12.54 0.45
N VAL A 279 -6.09 13.34 1.49
CA VAL A 279 -5.06 14.23 2.04
C VAL A 279 -4.13 13.43 2.96
N SER A 280 -2.82 13.58 2.75
CA SER A 280 -1.80 12.95 3.56
C SER A 280 -1.74 13.54 4.96
N THR A 281 -1.51 12.68 5.94
CA THR A 281 -1.18 13.08 7.30
C THR A 281 0.33 13.32 7.43
N PRO A 282 0.77 14.35 8.16
CA PRO A 282 2.20 14.69 8.25
C PRO A 282 3.09 13.57 8.84
N ASP A 283 2.51 12.59 9.54
CA ASP A 283 3.28 11.48 10.12
C ASP A 283 3.55 10.35 9.11
N THR A 284 2.86 10.34 7.97
CA THR A 284 2.93 9.23 6.99
C THR A 284 3.85 9.52 5.79
N LEU A 285 4.14 10.78 5.49
CA LEU A 285 4.85 11.15 4.26
C LEU A 285 5.83 12.31 4.46
N ARG A 286 7.11 12.01 4.22
CA ARG A 286 8.17 13.03 4.14
C ARG A 286 8.42 13.43 2.69
N LEU A 287 8.06 14.65 2.34
CA LEU A 287 8.35 15.23 1.03
C LEU A 287 9.80 15.75 0.99
N PRO A 288 10.57 15.51 -0.09
CA PRO A 288 11.95 15.99 -0.21
C PRO A 288 12.00 17.45 -0.68
N VAL A 289 11.31 18.33 0.06
CA VAL A 289 11.26 19.77 -0.21
C VAL A 289 12.63 20.40 0.07
N ARG A 290 13.12 21.23 -0.84
CA ARG A 290 14.43 21.88 -0.69
C ARG A 290 14.39 22.99 0.35
N GLU A 291 15.56 23.32 0.89
CA GLU A 291 15.71 24.47 1.78
C GLU A 291 15.25 25.76 1.07
N GLY A 292 14.46 26.57 1.77
CA GLY A 292 13.87 27.80 1.22
C GLY A 292 12.54 27.61 0.47
N GLU A 293 12.09 26.37 0.26
CA GLU A 293 10.78 26.06 -0.32
C GLU A 293 9.77 25.66 0.77
N VAL A 294 8.51 26.07 0.61
CA VAL A 294 7.42 25.75 1.54
C VAL A 294 6.25 25.16 0.78
N VAL A 295 5.65 24.09 1.30
CA VAL A 295 4.45 23.47 0.73
C VAL A 295 3.25 24.40 0.91
N ILE A 296 2.57 24.71 -0.20
CA ILE A 296 1.46 25.69 -0.25
C ILE A 296 0.09 25.06 -0.57
N THR A 297 0.03 23.76 -0.86
CA THR A 297 -1.19 23.00 -1.14
C THR A 297 -1.39 21.89 -0.11
N PRO A 298 -2.61 21.33 0.05
CA PRO A 298 -2.72 20.03 0.69
C PRO A 298 -1.81 19.03 -0.04
N VAL A 299 -1.18 18.15 0.73
CA VAL A 299 -0.46 17.00 0.18
C VAL A 299 -1.48 15.93 -0.10
N VAL A 300 -1.64 15.55 -1.36
CA VAL A 300 -2.67 14.61 -1.79
C VAL A 300 -2.02 13.31 -2.22
N GLU A 301 -2.53 12.19 -1.73
CA GLU A 301 -2.09 10.84 -2.08
C GLU A 301 -3.17 10.12 -2.88
N SER A 302 -2.73 9.41 -3.93
CA SER A 302 -3.57 8.52 -4.71
C SER A 302 -3.09 7.08 -4.56
N SER A 303 -4.02 6.13 -4.45
CA SER A 303 -3.67 4.71 -4.51
C SER A 303 -3.26 4.25 -5.91
N LEU A 304 -3.40 5.09 -6.94
CA LEU A 304 -2.97 4.76 -8.29
C LEU A 304 -1.44 4.89 -8.42
N THR A 305 -0.75 3.76 -8.29
CA THR A 305 0.72 3.68 -8.38
C THR A 305 1.26 3.58 -9.80
N GLN A 306 0.41 3.27 -10.77
CA GLN A 306 0.85 3.16 -12.15
C GLN A 306 1.02 4.55 -12.80
N GLU A 307 2.11 4.73 -13.55
CA GLU A 307 2.24 5.87 -14.45
C GLU A 307 1.20 5.82 -15.57
N LEU A 308 0.55 6.95 -15.82
CA LEU A 308 -0.48 7.05 -16.85
C LEU A 308 0.10 7.14 -18.27
N LEU A 309 -0.56 6.48 -19.22
CA LEU A 309 -0.25 6.57 -20.65
C LEU A 309 -0.56 7.94 -21.24
N LYS A 310 -1.43 8.71 -20.60
CA LYS A 310 -1.75 10.11 -20.91
C LYS A 310 -1.83 10.89 -19.60
N PRO A 311 -1.33 12.12 -19.54
CA PRO A 311 -1.34 12.89 -18.31
C PRO A 311 -2.78 13.17 -17.85
N ALA A 312 -3.02 13.07 -16.55
CA ALA A 312 -4.23 13.51 -15.90
C ALA A 312 -4.17 15.03 -15.66
N THR A 313 -5.33 15.67 -15.60
CA THR A 313 -5.48 17.07 -15.17
C THR A 313 -5.75 17.10 -13.67
N VAL A 314 -4.91 17.81 -12.93
CA VAL A 314 -4.98 17.95 -11.48
C VAL A 314 -5.28 19.40 -11.14
N VAL A 315 -6.22 19.61 -10.22
CA VAL A 315 -6.58 20.89 -9.65
C VAL A 315 -6.38 20.83 -8.14
N LEU A 316 -5.51 21.69 -7.60
CA LEU A 316 -5.27 21.80 -6.16
C LEU A 316 -5.56 23.23 -5.66
N PRO A 317 -6.16 23.38 -4.48
CA PRO A 317 -6.22 24.69 -3.81
C PRO A 317 -4.83 25.05 -3.27
N HIS A 318 -4.54 26.34 -3.12
CA HIS A 318 -3.30 26.80 -2.48
C HIS A 318 -3.58 27.85 -1.40
N CYS A 319 -2.59 28.14 -0.56
CA CYS A 319 -2.68 29.13 0.51
C CYS A 319 -1.83 30.38 0.27
N THR A 320 -1.56 30.72 -0.99
CA THR A 320 -0.85 31.96 -1.35
C THR A 320 -1.80 32.93 -2.03
N ASN A 321 -1.66 34.23 -1.77
CA ASN A 321 -2.38 35.24 -2.54
C ASN A 321 -1.71 35.42 -3.90
N HIS A 322 -2.49 35.31 -4.98
CA HIS A 322 -1.98 35.68 -6.30
C HIS A 322 -1.94 37.21 -6.43
N HIS A 323 -0.74 37.79 -6.33
CA HIS A 323 -0.48 39.13 -6.83
C HIS A 323 -0.02 39.07 -8.28
N GLU A 324 -0.37 40.10 -9.06
CA GLU A 324 0.17 40.36 -10.40
C GLU A 324 1.68 40.69 -10.32
N ARG A 325 2.51 39.73 -9.92
CA ARG A 325 3.97 39.89 -9.91
C ARG A 325 4.59 39.29 -11.16
N LYS A 326 5.50 40.07 -11.73
CA LYS A 326 6.38 39.72 -12.83
C LYS A 326 7.61 38.99 -12.29
N ASP A 327 7.90 37.86 -12.94
CA ASP A 327 9.21 37.25 -13.16
C ASP A 327 9.84 36.29 -12.11
N ASP A 328 9.55 36.34 -10.81
CA ASP A 328 10.24 35.47 -9.80
C ASP A 328 9.33 34.48 -9.01
N TYR A 329 8.03 34.42 -9.29
CA TYR A 329 7.13 33.49 -8.60
C TYR A 329 7.29 32.07 -9.14
N SER A 330 7.98 31.19 -8.38
CA SER A 330 8.11 29.78 -8.71
C SER A 330 7.16 28.93 -7.87
N VAL A 331 6.33 28.14 -8.57
CA VAL A 331 5.57 27.04 -7.98
C VAL A 331 6.18 25.75 -8.49
N ILE A 332 6.49 24.85 -7.57
CA ILE A 332 7.21 23.62 -7.86
C ILE A 332 6.33 22.45 -7.50
N LEU A 333 6.08 21.57 -8.48
CA LEU A 333 5.43 20.29 -8.28
C LEU A 333 6.43 19.28 -7.73
N TYR A 334 6.03 18.62 -6.65
CA TYR A 334 6.61 17.39 -6.14
C TYR A 334 5.63 16.23 -6.34
N THR A 335 6.05 15.19 -7.05
CA THR A 335 5.27 13.97 -7.23
C THR A 335 6.14 12.73 -7.12
N ARG A 336 5.58 11.62 -6.63
CA ARG A 336 6.33 10.35 -6.55
C ARG A 336 6.32 9.67 -7.91
N THR A 337 7.51 9.44 -8.46
CA THR A 337 7.72 8.82 -9.78
C THR A 337 7.98 7.32 -9.69
N GLY A 338 8.33 6.83 -8.50
CA GLY A 338 8.61 5.42 -8.22
C GLY A 338 8.98 5.21 -6.75
N PRO A 339 9.26 3.96 -6.35
CA PRO A 339 9.76 3.66 -5.01
C PRO A 339 11.05 4.44 -4.73
N GLY A 340 11.08 5.22 -3.65
CA GLY A 340 12.20 6.05 -3.25
C GLY A 340 12.57 7.19 -4.22
N THR A 341 11.71 7.55 -5.18
CA THR A 341 12.01 8.61 -6.15
C THR A 341 10.90 9.64 -6.28
N PHE A 342 11.29 10.91 -6.27
CA PHE A 342 10.40 12.05 -6.48
C PHE A 342 10.80 12.82 -7.74
N GLY A 343 9.81 13.20 -8.53
CA GLY A 343 9.94 14.19 -9.59
C GLY A 343 9.69 15.59 -9.05
N ARG A 344 10.56 16.52 -9.43
CA ARG A 344 10.47 17.95 -9.14
C ARG A 344 10.35 18.72 -10.45
N ARG A 345 9.31 19.56 -10.59
CA ARG A 345 9.06 20.33 -11.83
C ARG A 345 8.53 21.73 -11.53
N ASN A 346 9.11 22.74 -12.15
CA ASN A 346 8.56 24.10 -12.10
C ASN A 346 7.26 24.17 -12.93
N LEU A 347 6.22 24.76 -12.36
CA LEU A 347 4.96 25.04 -13.05
C LEU A 347 5.06 26.37 -13.81
N THR A 348 4.32 26.47 -14.91
CA THR A 348 4.25 27.71 -15.68
C THR A 348 3.23 28.67 -15.06
N PRO A 349 3.42 30.00 -15.15
CA PRO A 349 2.47 30.99 -14.62
C PRO A 349 1.02 30.78 -15.09
N SER A 350 0.81 30.31 -16.32
CA SER A 350 -0.51 30.01 -16.89
C SER A 350 -1.29 28.90 -16.16
N GLN A 351 -0.62 28.10 -15.34
CA GLN A 351 -1.21 27.02 -14.54
C GLN A 351 -1.74 27.52 -13.20
N ILE A 352 -1.39 28.74 -12.80
CA ILE A 352 -1.71 29.31 -11.49
C ILE A 352 -2.85 30.31 -11.67
N SER A 353 -3.98 30.02 -11.03
CA SER A 353 -5.09 30.97 -10.88
C SER A 353 -5.11 31.52 -9.46
N LYS A 354 -6.05 32.43 -9.16
CA LYS A 354 -6.12 33.10 -7.86
C LYS A 354 -6.25 32.15 -6.67
N ASP A 355 -7.10 31.14 -6.81
CA ASP A 355 -7.50 30.26 -5.69
C ASP A 355 -7.09 28.80 -5.91
N LYS A 356 -6.61 28.46 -7.12
CA LYS A 356 -6.35 27.09 -7.56
C LYS A 356 -5.17 27.02 -8.52
N ILE A 357 -4.46 25.90 -8.50
CA ILE A 357 -3.41 25.58 -9.45
C ILE A 357 -3.83 24.35 -10.26
N THR A 358 -3.79 24.48 -11.59
CA THR A 358 -4.18 23.44 -12.54
C THR A 358 -2.98 22.98 -13.35
N PHE A 359 -2.61 21.72 -13.26
CA PHE A 359 -1.46 21.17 -13.98
C PHE A 359 -1.75 19.77 -14.50
N CYS A 360 -0.91 19.32 -15.43
CA CYS A 360 -0.96 17.98 -15.97
C CYS A 360 0.18 17.13 -15.41
N THR A 361 -0.09 15.86 -15.08
CA THR A 361 0.95 14.89 -14.74
C THR A 361 0.53 13.45 -15.05
N ARG A 362 1.51 12.59 -15.33
CA ARG A 362 1.35 11.12 -15.43
C ARG A 362 1.49 10.41 -14.09
N HIS A 363 1.98 11.10 -13.05
CA HIS A 363 2.29 10.52 -11.75
C HIS A 363 1.33 11.05 -10.68
N LEU A 364 0.37 10.20 -10.27
CA LEU A 364 -0.70 10.59 -9.34
C LEU A 364 -0.46 10.15 -7.89
N GLN A 365 0.57 9.34 -7.63
CA GLN A 365 0.83 8.73 -6.33
C GLN A 365 0.85 9.73 -5.16
N VAL A 366 1.57 10.83 -5.35
CA VAL A 366 1.70 11.93 -4.38
C VAL A 366 1.68 13.23 -5.16
N LEU A 367 0.92 14.21 -4.69
CA LEU A 367 0.78 15.51 -5.32
C LEU A 367 0.94 16.58 -4.25
N ALA A 368 2.01 17.37 -4.37
CA ALA A 368 2.25 18.52 -3.51
C ALA A 368 2.88 19.64 -4.32
N LEU A 369 2.45 20.88 -4.08
CA LEU A 369 3.11 22.05 -4.65
C LEU A 369 3.80 22.86 -3.56
N SER A 370 5.05 23.22 -3.81
CA SER A 370 5.80 24.17 -3.00
C SER A 370 5.96 25.51 -3.71
N SER A 371 6.34 26.53 -2.95
CA SER A 371 6.79 27.81 -3.49
C SER A 371 8.00 28.31 -2.71
N THR A 372 8.83 29.10 -3.39
CA THR A 372 9.92 29.89 -2.81
C THR A 372 9.46 31.26 -2.32
N ASP A 373 8.26 31.71 -2.70
CA ASP A 373 7.70 32.99 -2.26
C ASP A 373 6.79 32.79 -1.04
N LEU A 374 7.22 33.35 0.09
CA LEU A 374 6.49 33.28 1.37
C LEU A 374 5.77 34.58 1.69
N GLN A 375 5.94 35.61 0.86
CA GLN A 375 5.20 36.86 1.02
C GLN A 375 3.74 36.55 0.74
N GLU A 376 2.91 36.55 1.79
CA GLU A 376 1.46 36.28 1.74
C GLU A 376 1.01 34.82 1.79
N LEU A 377 1.81 33.97 2.44
CA LEU A 377 1.34 32.68 2.92
C LEU A 377 0.20 32.87 3.94
N GLN A 378 -0.98 32.32 3.62
CA GLN A 378 -2.13 32.29 4.51
C GLN A 378 -2.05 31.07 5.44
N LEU A 379 -2.05 31.30 6.75
CA LEU A 379 -2.03 30.25 7.76
C LEU A 379 -3.26 30.35 8.67
N ARG A 380 -3.71 29.20 9.20
CA ARG A 380 -4.77 29.13 10.20
C ARG A 380 -4.16 29.18 11.59
N CYS A 381 -4.57 30.15 12.41
CA CYS A 381 -4.23 30.20 13.83
C CYS A 381 -5.35 29.56 14.65
N VAL A 382 -5.02 28.51 15.42
CA VAL A 382 -5.96 27.82 16.31
C VAL A 382 -5.46 27.94 17.74
N VAL A 383 -6.35 28.34 18.65
CA VAL A 383 -6.02 28.54 20.06
C VAL A 383 -6.87 27.60 20.91
N PHE A 384 -6.21 26.80 21.74
CA PHE A 384 -6.84 25.91 22.70
C PHE A 384 -6.60 26.40 24.12
N GLN A 385 -7.61 26.22 24.96
CA GLN A 385 -7.53 26.41 26.40
C GLN A 385 -8.10 25.18 27.11
N PRO A 386 -7.60 24.81 28.30
CA PRO A 386 -8.19 23.75 29.11
C PRO A 386 -9.67 24.04 29.42
N VAL A 387 -10.54 23.03 29.24
CA VAL A 387 -11.97 23.13 29.55
C VAL A 387 -12.21 23.09 31.06
N PHE A 388 -11.39 22.33 31.78
CA PHE A 388 -11.41 22.23 33.24
C PHE A 388 -10.03 22.60 33.78
N MET A 389 -10.05 23.34 34.87
CA MET A 389 -8.84 23.74 35.60
C MET A 389 -9.10 23.61 37.09
N THR A 390 -8.13 23.08 37.84
CA THR A 390 -8.18 23.18 39.31
C THR A 390 -7.74 24.58 39.76
N PRO A 391 -8.17 25.06 40.95
CA PRO A 391 -7.78 26.39 41.44
C PRO A 391 -6.27 26.60 41.63
N ALA A 392 -5.49 25.52 41.65
CA ALA A 392 -4.03 25.56 41.78
C ALA A 392 -3.29 25.64 40.42
N GLU A 393 -3.99 25.36 39.31
CA GLU A 393 -3.40 25.36 37.98
C GLU A 393 -3.34 26.76 37.38
N ARG A 394 -2.24 27.05 36.67
CA ARG A 394 -2.10 28.30 35.91
C ARG A 394 -2.76 28.14 34.54
N PRO A 395 -3.52 29.13 34.06
CA PRO A 395 -4.12 29.06 32.73
C PRO A 395 -3.02 28.93 31.68
N THR A 396 -3.12 27.89 30.85
CA THR A 396 -2.23 27.66 29.72
C THR A 396 -3.03 27.83 28.43
N LEU A 397 -2.43 28.51 27.45
CA LEU A 397 -2.96 28.59 26.10
C LEU A 397 -2.03 27.85 25.17
N ARG A 398 -2.58 26.98 24.33
CA ARG A 398 -1.84 26.32 23.26
C ARG A 398 -2.23 26.97 21.94
N VAL A 399 -1.28 27.63 21.30
CA VAL A 399 -1.47 28.32 20.02
C VAL A 399 -0.78 27.52 18.93
N TYR A 400 -1.53 27.14 17.91
CA TYR A 400 -1.02 26.41 16.75
C TYR A 400 -1.20 27.25 15.50
N LEU A 401 -0.12 27.41 14.74
CA LEU A 401 -0.15 27.94 13.37
C LEU A 401 -0.12 26.74 12.42
N LEU A 402 -1.21 26.55 11.69
CA LEU A 402 -1.46 25.38 10.87
C LEU A 402 -1.64 25.77 9.41
N HIS A 403 -1.22 24.88 8.51
CA HIS A 403 -1.58 24.98 7.11
C HIS A 403 -3.12 24.91 6.96
N PRO A 404 -3.76 25.75 6.13
CA PRO A 404 -5.22 25.88 6.10
C PRO A 404 -5.99 24.58 5.78
N TYR A 405 -5.31 23.66 5.10
CA TYR A 405 -5.87 22.39 4.62
C TYR A 405 -5.44 21.18 5.48
N MET A 406 -4.78 21.41 6.62
CA MET A 406 -4.45 20.35 7.61
C MET A 406 -5.64 20.10 8.55
N ASN A 407 -6.09 18.84 8.67
CA ASN A 407 -7.18 18.46 9.59
C ASN A 407 -6.67 17.96 10.96
N ARG A 408 -5.70 18.66 11.58
CA ARG A 408 -5.06 18.25 12.84
C ARG A 408 -5.92 18.39 14.11
N ILE A 409 -7.17 18.85 14.00
CA ILE A 409 -7.97 19.21 15.18
C ILE A 409 -8.37 17.96 15.99
N GLU A 410 -8.51 16.77 15.38
CA GLU A 410 -8.91 15.55 16.10
C GLU A 410 -7.78 14.89 16.90
N VAL A 411 -6.53 14.88 16.40
CA VAL A 411 -5.41 14.18 17.05
C VAL A 411 -5.05 14.81 18.40
N PHE A 412 -4.99 16.15 18.46
CA PHE A 412 -4.69 16.86 19.71
C PHE A 412 -5.78 16.70 20.78
N ILE A 413 -7.04 16.50 20.38
CA ILE A 413 -8.13 16.28 21.34
C ILE A 413 -8.06 14.85 21.93
N SER A 414 -7.61 13.87 21.14
CA SER A 414 -7.53 12.47 21.58
C SER A 414 -6.32 12.17 22.49
N ASP A 415 -5.17 12.80 22.27
CA ASP A 415 -3.96 12.54 23.08
C ASP A 415 -4.01 13.22 24.46
N ASP A 416 -4.69 14.36 24.58
CA ASP A 416 -4.87 15.04 25.87
C ASP A 416 -5.94 14.37 26.77
N LEU A 417 -6.76 13.43 26.24
CA LEU A 417 -7.70 12.63 27.04
C LEU A 417 -7.04 11.41 27.70
N TYR A 418 -5.79 11.08 27.33
CA TYR A 418 -5.01 9.98 27.86
C TYR A 418 -3.65 10.45 28.40
N LEU A 419 -3.65 11.43 29.32
CA LEU A 419 -2.56 11.53 30.27
C LEU A 419 -2.88 10.67 31.50
N PRO A 420 -1.97 9.78 31.94
CA PRO A 420 -2.17 9.00 33.14
C PRO A 420 -2.23 9.93 34.34
N SER A 421 -3.16 9.65 35.24
CA SER A 421 -3.10 10.12 36.62
C SER A 421 -1.79 9.59 37.25
N GLU A 422 -0.71 10.33 37.14
CA GLU A 422 0.46 10.12 38.00
C GLU A 422 0.11 10.60 39.41
N GLY A 423 0.25 9.68 40.35
CA GLY A 423 -0.28 9.79 41.70
C GLY A 423 0.41 10.79 42.60
N ALA A 424 -0.36 11.22 43.60
CA ALA A 424 0.15 11.63 44.89
C ALA A 424 -0.87 11.20 45.96
N LEU A 425 -0.71 9.97 46.45
CA LEU A 425 -0.53 9.63 47.87
C LEU A 425 -0.19 8.14 48.02
#